data_AF-G4F292-F1
#
_entry.id   AF-G4F292-F1
#
_cell.length_a   1.000
_cell.length_b   1.000
_cell.length_c   1.000
_cell.angle_alpha   90.00
_cell.angle_beta   90.00
_cell.angle_gamma   90.00
#
_symmetry.space_group_name_H-M   'P 1'
#
loop_
_entity.id
_entity.type
_entity.pdbx_description
1 polymer ?
#
loop_
_entity_poly.entity_id
_entity_poly.type
_entity_poly.pdbx_seq_one_letter_code
_entity_poly.pdbx_strand_id
1 'polypeptide(L)'
;HPPTHQERYKQLLRQDDDDLMRRLFYCRGGHSQLVLLACLLSEDPVFKKLLGNLNIEAIESALFVLKKPYSAKNLDESDIELGDSRFWYRRGTVVNGFLEKLWQVAWAPVQETKQIAVDFRRRPEKQELLYLFVPNNQSLKKLGEEVGTPERFFRYAEAAYIGDLLEEVRITVKKSKGHGGDVEFKQLSEGELQMLTVLGLMRITREDHCLFLLDEPDTHLNPIWKLRYFDDIEGVLSSEKDSLVQGESQILITTHDPMMVGSLKREQVHILRKHGDCSIVESPDVHPQGMGVTGLLKSELFGLSSTLDIETERRLFRRNELFVKSPRTADDDAELSRLSAELADLGFSTADFRDPDYALFVRKMAQHRKFRKPVLTPEEQAEQDRIAGEIISEILREEDGE
;
A
#
# COMPACT_ATOMS: atom_id res chain seq x y z
N HIS A 1 -24.89 -10.20 2.82
CA HIS A 1 -25.75 -9.22 2.12
C HIS A 1 -24.86 -8.23 1.40
N PRO A 2 -25.03 -7.98 0.08
CA PRO A 2 -24.41 -6.81 -0.51
C PRO A 2 -24.91 -5.58 0.27
N PRO A 3 -24.02 -4.66 0.67
CA PRO A 3 -24.44 -3.49 1.43
C PRO A 3 -25.47 -2.71 0.62
N THR A 4 -26.54 -2.22 1.27
CA THR A 4 -27.72 -1.54 0.67
C THR A 4 -27.36 -0.45 -0.35
N HIS A 5 -26.18 0.16 -0.23
CA HIS A 5 -25.62 1.12 -1.17
C HIS A 5 -25.31 0.52 -2.57
N GLN A 6 -24.86 -0.74 -2.65
CA GLN A 6 -24.57 -1.41 -3.92
C GLN A 6 -25.83 -1.72 -4.73
N GLU A 7 -26.92 -2.10 -4.06
CA GLU A 7 -28.20 -2.34 -4.71
C GLU A 7 -28.78 -1.04 -5.27
N ARG A 8 -28.67 0.06 -4.53
CA ARG A 8 -29.04 1.40 -5.01
C ARG A 8 -28.23 1.80 -6.25
N TYR A 9 -26.91 1.61 -6.23
CA TYR A 9 -26.06 1.90 -7.41
C TYR A 9 -26.45 1.02 -8.62
N LYS A 10 -26.75 -0.26 -8.42
CA LYS A 10 -27.22 -1.15 -9.49
C LYS A 10 -28.55 -0.73 -10.10
N GLN A 11 -29.48 -0.23 -9.30
CA GLN A 11 -30.75 0.31 -9.80
C GLN A 11 -30.55 1.59 -10.60
N LEU A 12 -29.68 2.46 -10.11
CA LEU A 12 -29.31 3.72 -10.72
C LEU A 12 -28.64 3.54 -12.10
N LEU A 13 -27.75 2.56 -12.25
CA LEU A 13 -27.16 2.21 -13.55
C LEU A 13 -28.19 1.80 -14.63
N ARG A 14 -29.40 1.40 -14.23
CA ARG A 14 -30.48 1.07 -15.18
C ARG A 14 -31.24 2.31 -15.67
N GLN A 15 -31.08 3.46 -15.00
CA GLN A 15 -31.85 4.68 -15.26
C GLN A 15 -31.14 5.67 -16.19
N ASP A 16 -30.04 5.27 -16.85
CA ASP A 16 -29.30 6.06 -17.84
C ASP A 16 -28.82 7.44 -17.36
N ASP A 17 -28.55 7.58 -16.06
CA ASP A 17 -28.01 8.81 -15.48
C ASP A 17 -26.48 8.67 -15.29
N ASP A 18 -25.73 9.48 -16.04
CA ASP A 18 -24.26 9.44 -16.15
C ASP A 18 -23.54 10.08 -14.94
N ASP A 19 -24.29 10.78 -14.07
CA ASP A 19 -23.75 11.64 -13.00
C ASP A 19 -23.61 10.95 -11.64
N LEU A 20 -23.81 9.63 -11.59
CA LEU A 20 -24.00 8.94 -10.33
C LEU A 20 -22.68 8.46 -9.73
N MET A 21 -22.05 9.35 -8.96
CA MET A 21 -20.91 9.02 -8.12
C MET A 21 -21.34 8.23 -6.88
N ARG A 22 -20.55 7.21 -6.56
CA ARG A 22 -20.76 6.41 -5.34
C ARG A 22 -20.30 7.19 -4.12
N ARG A 23 -21.18 7.30 -3.12
CA ARG A 23 -20.82 7.90 -1.82
C ARG A 23 -19.77 7.08 -1.07
N LEU A 24 -19.76 5.77 -1.27
CA LEU A 24 -18.79 4.85 -0.68
C LEU A 24 -18.23 3.94 -1.76
N PHE A 25 -16.90 3.94 -1.87
CA PHE A 25 -16.14 3.10 -2.78
C PHE A 25 -15.21 2.19 -1.98
N TYR A 26 -15.24 0.89 -2.27
CA TYR A 26 -14.38 -0.11 -1.61
C TYR A 26 -13.53 -0.78 -2.67
N CYS A 27 -12.21 -0.72 -2.51
CA CYS A 27 -11.28 -1.40 -3.41
C CYS A 27 -11.50 -2.93 -3.38
N ARG A 28 -11.41 -3.57 -4.54
CA ARG A 28 -11.52 -5.02 -4.72
C ARG A 28 -10.42 -5.49 -5.67
N GLY A 29 -10.05 -6.76 -5.59
CA GLY A 29 -8.95 -7.32 -6.41
C GLY A 29 -9.12 -7.07 -7.91
N GLY A 30 -10.36 -7.15 -8.43
CA GLY A 30 -10.67 -6.90 -9.84
C GLY A 30 -10.52 -5.44 -10.31
N HIS A 31 -10.37 -4.47 -9.40
CA HIS A 31 -10.22 -3.06 -9.80
C HIS A 31 -8.85 -2.78 -10.40
N SER A 32 -7.82 -3.52 -9.99
CA SER A 32 -6.45 -3.31 -10.45
C SER A 32 -6.31 -3.41 -11.98
N GLN A 33 -6.98 -4.38 -12.63
CA GLN A 33 -7.02 -4.49 -14.08
C GLN A 33 -7.77 -3.32 -14.75
N LEU A 34 -8.89 -2.90 -14.16
CA LEU A 34 -9.72 -1.83 -14.69
C LEU A 34 -9.01 -0.48 -14.60
N VAL A 35 -8.31 -0.23 -13.49
CA VAL A 35 -7.44 0.94 -13.30
C VAL A 35 -6.32 0.92 -14.32
N LEU A 36 -5.64 -0.23 -14.53
CA LEU A 36 -4.59 -0.32 -15.52
C LEU A 36 -5.08 0.06 -16.93
N LEU A 37 -6.23 -0.46 -17.33
CA LEU A 37 -6.86 -0.09 -18.61
C LEU A 37 -7.17 1.41 -18.65
N ALA A 38 -7.83 1.95 -17.63
CA ALA A 38 -8.14 3.38 -17.58
C ALA A 38 -6.87 4.24 -17.69
N CYS A 39 -5.78 3.86 -17.03
CA CYS A 39 -4.49 4.54 -17.12
C CYS A 39 -3.88 4.46 -18.52
N LEU A 40 -3.85 3.26 -19.13
CA LEU A 40 -3.22 3.02 -20.44
C LEU A 40 -3.99 3.64 -21.60
N LEU A 41 -5.31 3.79 -21.44
CA LEU A 41 -6.20 4.38 -22.43
C LEU A 41 -6.35 5.90 -22.26
N SER A 42 -5.73 6.46 -21.22
CA SER A 42 -5.78 7.89 -20.92
C SER A 42 -4.56 8.64 -21.44
N GLU A 43 -4.77 9.89 -21.80
CA GLU A 43 -3.69 10.83 -22.09
C GLU A 43 -3.29 11.70 -20.87
N ASP A 44 -3.89 11.46 -19.68
CA ASP A 44 -3.60 12.17 -18.43
C ASP A 44 -2.09 12.09 -18.07
N PRO A 45 -1.41 13.24 -17.89
CA PRO A 45 0.01 13.27 -17.55
C PRO A 45 0.34 12.55 -16.24
N VAL A 46 -0.57 12.53 -15.27
CA VAL A 46 -0.40 11.82 -13.99
C VAL A 46 -0.36 10.32 -14.22
N PHE A 47 -1.27 9.77 -15.05
CA PHE A 47 -1.25 8.34 -15.38
C PHE A 47 -0.01 7.98 -16.20
N LYS A 48 0.43 8.84 -17.11
CA LYS A 48 1.70 8.62 -17.84
C LYS A 48 2.91 8.59 -16.91
N LYS A 49 2.98 9.50 -15.93
CA LYS A 49 4.03 9.50 -14.90
C LYS A 49 3.97 8.22 -14.06
N LEU A 50 2.77 7.82 -13.63
CA LEU A 50 2.56 6.59 -12.86
C LEU A 50 3.02 5.36 -13.64
N LEU A 51 2.58 5.19 -14.89
CA LEU A 51 2.99 4.08 -15.75
C LEU A 51 4.50 4.09 -16.04
N GLY A 52 5.09 5.28 -16.22
CA GLY A 52 6.54 5.44 -16.37
C GLY A 52 7.32 4.98 -15.13
N ASN A 53 6.86 5.30 -13.92
CA ASN A 53 7.45 4.81 -12.68
C ASN A 53 7.39 3.27 -12.55
N LEU A 54 6.40 2.64 -13.19
CA LEU A 54 6.22 1.18 -13.25
C LEU A 54 6.86 0.54 -14.48
N ASN A 55 7.59 1.32 -15.29
CA ASN A 55 8.22 0.91 -16.54
C ASN A 55 7.25 0.32 -17.57
N ILE A 56 5.98 0.73 -17.57
CA ILE A 56 4.96 0.28 -18.52
C ILE A 56 4.89 1.29 -19.67
N GLU A 57 5.22 0.86 -20.89
CA GLU A 57 5.25 1.74 -22.08
C GLU A 57 3.89 1.84 -22.75
N ALA A 58 3.23 0.71 -22.95
CA ALA A 58 1.98 0.63 -23.71
C ALA A 58 1.20 -0.64 -23.40
N ILE A 59 -0.08 -0.63 -23.75
CA ILE A 59 -0.88 -1.83 -23.84
C ILE A 59 -0.62 -2.53 -25.18
N GLU A 60 -0.48 -3.85 -25.16
CA GLU A 60 -0.34 -4.64 -26.38
C GLU A 60 -1.69 -5.21 -26.80
N SER A 61 -2.37 -5.91 -25.89
CA SER A 61 -3.69 -6.50 -26.14
C SER A 61 -4.50 -6.65 -24.86
N ALA A 62 -5.82 -6.81 -25.02
CA ALA A 62 -6.71 -7.11 -23.92
C ALA A 62 -7.78 -8.12 -24.33
N LEU A 63 -8.05 -9.11 -23.48
CA LEU A 63 -9.16 -10.04 -23.61
C LEU A 63 -10.18 -9.76 -22.50
N PHE A 64 -11.38 -9.35 -22.91
CA PHE A 64 -12.52 -9.19 -22.00
C PHE A 64 -13.34 -10.47 -22.03
N VAL A 65 -13.51 -11.08 -20.86
CA VAL A 65 -14.34 -12.27 -20.68
C VAL A 65 -15.63 -11.83 -20.00
N LEU A 66 -16.72 -11.83 -20.76
CA LEU A 66 -18.06 -11.59 -20.24
C LEU A 66 -18.72 -12.90 -19.88
N LYS A 67 -19.64 -12.86 -18.91
CA LYS A 67 -20.47 -14.01 -18.54
C LYS A 67 -21.94 -13.63 -18.52
N LYS A 68 -22.79 -14.64 -18.70
CA LYS A 68 -24.22 -14.48 -18.50
C LYS A 68 -24.51 -14.10 -17.05
N PRO A 69 -25.06 -12.91 -16.78
CA PRO A 69 -25.32 -12.46 -15.42
C PRO A 69 -26.47 -13.28 -14.82
N TYR A 70 -26.46 -13.47 -13.51
CA TYR A 70 -27.51 -14.22 -12.82
C TYR A 70 -28.92 -13.67 -13.10
N SER A 71 -29.06 -12.34 -13.22
CA SER A 71 -30.34 -11.68 -13.49
C SER A 71 -30.95 -12.08 -14.84
N ALA A 72 -30.14 -12.50 -15.82
CA ALA A 72 -30.64 -12.90 -17.14
C ALA A 72 -31.34 -14.26 -17.15
N LYS A 73 -31.46 -14.94 -15.99
CA LYS A 73 -32.28 -16.16 -15.85
C LYS A 73 -33.79 -15.84 -15.86
N ASN A 74 -34.18 -14.66 -15.38
CA ASN A 74 -35.57 -14.22 -15.26
C ASN A 74 -35.72 -12.83 -15.91
N LEU A 75 -35.79 -12.79 -17.24
CA LEU A 75 -36.02 -11.56 -18.00
C LEU A 75 -37.51 -11.22 -18.03
N ASP A 76 -37.84 -9.93 -17.92
CA ASP A 76 -39.19 -9.44 -18.19
C ASP A 76 -39.37 -9.00 -19.66
N GLU A 77 -40.60 -8.70 -20.07
CA GLU A 77 -40.89 -8.25 -21.45
C GLU A 77 -40.11 -6.98 -21.81
N SER A 78 -39.95 -6.06 -20.86
CA SER A 78 -39.24 -4.79 -21.08
C SER A 78 -37.74 -5.00 -21.31
N ASP A 79 -37.13 -5.97 -20.64
CA ASP A 79 -35.73 -6.34 -20.83
C ASP A 79 -35.52 -6.96 -22.21
N ILE A 80 -36.45 -7.78 -22.72
CA ILE A 80 -36.36 -8.39 -24.04
C ILE A 80 -36.53 -7.34 -25.16
N GLU A 81 -37.45 -6.40 -25.00
CA GLU A 81 -37.73 -5.37 -26.01
C GLU A 81 -36.64 -4.30 -26.12
N LEU A 82 -36.08 -3.86 -24.98
CA LEU A 82 -35.13 -2.74 -24.91
C LEU A 82 -33.67 -3.18 -24.75
N GLY A 83 -33.43 -4.44 -24.41
CA GLY A 83 -32.11 -4.98 -24.13
C GLY A 83 -31.35 -5.44 -25.38
N ASP A 84 -30.02 -5.39 -25.30
CA ASP A 84 -29.16 -5.88 -26.36
C ASP A 84 -29.00 -7.40 -26.27
N SER A 85 -29.51 -8.11 -27.28
CA SER A 85 -29.47 -9.57 -27.34
C SER A 85 -28.04 -10.15 -27.35
N ARG A 86 -27.04 -9.39 -27.81
CA ARG A 86 -25.62 -9.80 -27.80
C ARG A 86 -25.09 -9.95 -26.38
N PHE A 87 -25.66 -9.22 -25.42
CA PHE A 87 -25.23 -9.17 -24.02
C PHE A 87 -26.32 -9.69 -23.08
N TRP A 88 -27.03 -10.74 -23.48
CA TRP A 88 -28.12 -11.36 -22.71
C TRP A 88 -29.23 -10.36 -22.31
N TYR A 89 -29.64 -9.52 -23.26
CA TYR A 89 -30.70 -8.51 -23.11
C TYR A 89 -30.44 -7.50 -22.00
N ARG A 90 -29.17 -7.24 -21.71
CA ARG A 90 -28.80 -6.13 -20.82
C ARG A 90 -29.08 -4.81 -21.51
N ARG A 91 -29.43 -3.80 -20.71
CA ARG A 91 -29.71 -2.42 -21.13
C ARG A 91 -29.03 -1.42 -20.22
N GLY A 92 -29.01 -0.17 -20.66
CA GLY A 92 -28.54 0.99 -19.92
C GLY A 92 -27.11 1.42 -20.27
N THR A 93 -26.61 2.41 -19.53
CA THR A 93 -25.32 3.09 -19.74
C THR A 93 -24.12 2.16 -19.89
N VAL A 94 -24.09 1.01 -19.22
CA VAL A 94 -22.99 0.05 -19.37
C VAL A 94 -22.93 -0.54 -20.78
N VAL A 95 -24.08 -0.84 -21.38
CA VAL A 95 -24.15 -1.43 -22.71
C VAL A 95 -23.80 -0.38 -23.76
N ASN A 96 -24.51 0.75 -23.75
CA ASN A 96 -24.34 1.82 -24.73
C ASN A 96 -23.00 2.56 -24.55
N GLY A 97 -22.58 2.75 -23.30
CA GLY A 97 -21.40 3.52 -22.94
C GLY A 97 -20.08 2.76 -23.06
N PHE A 98 -20.10 1.42 -22.99
CA PHE A 98 -18.90 0.59 -22.98
C PHE A 98 -18.98 -0.68 -23.84
N LEU A 99 -19.95 -1.58 -23.62
CA LEU A 99 -19.93 -2.90 -24.29
C LEU A 99 -20.14 -2.83 -25.80
N GLU A 100 -20.99 -1.91 -26.28
CA GLU A 100 -21.19 -1.71 -27.71
C GLU A 100 -19.90 -1.25 -28.40
N LYS A 101 -19.19 -0.28 -27.80
CA LYS A 101 -17.90 0.22 -28.28
C LYS A 101 -16.84 -0.87 -28.24
N LEU A 102 -16.80 -1.64 -27.16
CA LEU A 102 -15.93 -2.80 -27.04
C LEU A 102 -16.19 -3.83 -28.15
N TRP A 103 -17.46 -4.09 -28.47
CA TRP A 103 -17.84 -4.99 -29.56
C TRP A 103 -17.35 -4.50 -30.93
N GLN A 104 -17.37 -3.19 -31.18
CA GLN A 104 -16.92 -2.62 -32.45
C GLN A 104 -15.40 -2.75 -32.67
N VAL A 105 -14.61 -2.70 -31.59
CA VAL A 105 -13.14 -2.82 -31.67
C VAL A 105 -12.63 -4.25 -31.49
N ALA A 106 -13.45 -5.15 -30.93
CA ALA A 106 -13.07 -6.52 -30.66
C ALA A 106 -13.01 -7.37 -31.94
N TRP A 107 -12.02 -8.24 -32.00
CA TRP A 107 -11.87 -9.21 -33.07
C TRP A 107 -12.60 -10.51 -32.74
N ALA A 108 -13.47 -10.94 -33.65
CA ALA A 108 -14.11 -12.26 -33.69
C ALA A 108 -14.67 -12.72 -32.33
N PRO A 109 -15.80 -12.13 -31.87
CA PRO A 109 -16.45 -12.52 -30.63
C PRO A 109 -16.71 -14.03 -30.56
N VAL A 110 -16.17 -14.71 -29.54
CA VAL A 110 -16.33 -16.17 -29.36
C VAL A 110 -17.30 -16.43 -28.22
N GLN A 111 -18.31 -17.25 -28.47
CA GLN A 111 -19.21 -17.74 -27.43
C GLN A 111 -18.86 -19.17 -27.05
N GLU A 112 -18.86 -19.44 -25.75
CA GLU A 112 -18.55 -20.76 -25.21
C GLU A 112 -19.46 -21.04 -24.01
N THR A 113 -19.85 -22.30 -23.82
CA THR A 113 -20.50 -22.73 -22.59
C THR A 113 -19.59 -23.71 -21.86
N LYS A 114 -19.17 -23.35 -20.65
CA LYS A 114 -18.28 -24.16 -19.81
C LYS A 114 -18.96 -24.58 -18.52
N GLN A 115 -18.55 -25.74 -17.98
CA GLN A 115 -18.92 -26.19 -16.64
C GLN A 115 -17.89 -25.63 -15.65
N ILE A 116 -18.28 -24.69 -14.79
CA ILE A 116 -17.38 -24.02 -13.85
C ILE A 116 -17.76 -24.44 -12.43
N ALA A 117 -16.75 -24.84 -11.64
CA ALA A 117 -16.94 -25.16 -10.22
C ALA A 117 -16.98 -23.85 -9.42
N VAL A 118 -18.19 -23.45 -8.99
CA VAL A 118 -18.43 -22.16 -8.32
C VAL A 118 -17.97 -22.17 -6.85
N ASP A 119 -17.85 -23.35 -6.23
CA ASP A 119 -17.47 -23.49 -4.81
C ASP A 119 -16.66 -24.78 -4.59
N PHE A 120 -15.84 -24.81 -3.52
CA PHE A 120 -15.05 -25.95 -3.05
C PHE A 120 -15.91 -27.21 -2.84
N ARG A 121 -17.21 -27.05 -2.62
CA ARG A 121 -18.20 -28.14 -2.43
C ARG A 121 -18.76 -28.72 -3.75
N ARG A 122 -18.22 -28.35 -4.91
CA ARG A 122 -18.38 -29.05 -6.21
C ARG A 122 -19.82 -29.28 -6.68
N ARG A 123 -20.56 -28.21 -6.98
CA ARG A 123 -21.62 -28.28 -8.01
C ARG A 123 -21.13 -27.48 -9.23
N PRO A 124 -20.77 -28.16 -10.33
CA PRO A 124 -20.43 -27.44 -11.54
C PRO A 124 -21.69 -26.79 -12.10
N GLU A 125 -21.63 -25.49 -12.33
CA GLU A 125 -22.70 -24.75 -13.00
C GLU A 125 -22.30 -24.53 -14.47
N LYS A 126 -23.29 -24.66 -15.37
CA LYS A 126 -23.10 -24.26 -16.76
C LYS A 126 -23.08 -22.73 -16.83
N GLN A 127 -21.98 -22.20 -17.33
CA GLN A 127 -21.76 -20.78 -17.50
C GLN A 127 -21.53 -20.48 -18.98
N GLU A 128 -22.36 -19.58 -19.50
CA GLU A 128 -22.21 -19.02 -20.85
C GLU A 128 -21.23 -17.85 -20.77
N LEU A 129 -20.20 -17.91 -21.61
CA LEU A 129 -19.12 -16.93 -21.68
C LEU A 129 -19.04 -16.33 -23.08
N LEU A 130 -18.69 -15.05 -23.13
CA LEU A 130 -18.44 -14.31 -24.37
C LEU A 130 -17.05 -13.67 -24.27
N TYR A 131 -16.18 -14.01 -25.20
CA TYR A 131 -14.81 -13.54 -25.26
C TYR A 131 -14.68 -12.44 -26.32
N LEU A 132 -14.20 -11.28 -25.91
CA LEU A 132 -13.96 -10.12 -26.77
C LEU A 132 -12.49 -9.75 -26.72
N PHE A 133 -11.75 -10.09 -27.77
CA PHE A 133 -10.31 -9.85 -27.85
C PHE A 133 -10.02 -8.55 -28.61
N VAL A 134 -9.27 -7.63 -28.01
CA VAL A 134 -8.80 -6.40 -28.65
C VAL A 134 -7.29 -6.55 -28.90
N PRO A 135 -6.87 -6.72 -30.18
CA PRO A 135 -5.57 -7.30 -30.49
C PRO A 135 -4.39 -6.31 -30.47
N ASN A 136 -4.65 -5.00 -30.49
CA ASN A 136 -3.58 -4.01 -30.65
C ASN A 136 -3.89 -2.69 -29.92
N ASN A 137 -2.83 -1.92 -29.69
CA ASN A 137 -2.90 -0.61 -29.04
C ASN A 137 -3.81 0.40 -29.76
N GLN A 138 -3.88 0.37 -31.10
CA GLN A 138 -4.71 1.32 -31.86
C GLN A 138 -6.21 1.11 -31.59
N SER A 139 -6.68 -0.14 -31.64
CA SER A 139 -8.07 -0.51 -31.31
C SER A 139 -8.40 -0.20 -29.85
N LEU A 140 -7.44 -0.39 -28.95
CA LEU A 140 -7.59 -0.07 -27.53
C LEU A 140 -7.70 1.43 -27.29
N LYS A 141 -6.82 2.24 -27.89
CA LYS A 141 -6.93 3.71 -27.84
C LYS A 141 -8.26 4.19 -28.39
N LYS A 142 -8.69 3.66 -29.53
CA LYS A 142 -10.01 3.96 -30.12
C LYS A 142 -11.15 3.65 -29.14
N LEU A 143 -11.08 2.53 -28.40
CA LEU A 143 -12.04 2.22 -27.35
C LEU A 143 -12.04 3.28 -26.25
N GLY A 144 -10.86 3.70 -25.77
CA GLY A 144 -10.73 4.78 -24.79
C GLY A 144 -11.38 6.08 -25.28
N GLU A 145 -11.05 6.51 -26.49
CA GLU A 145 -11.58 7.71 -27.14
C GLU A 145 -13.10 7.67 -27.31
N GLU A 146 -13.67 6.54 -27.74
CA GLU A 146 -15.11 6.38 -27.90
C GLU A 146 -15.83 6.38 -26.55
N VAL A 147 -15.24 5.79 -25.50
CA VAL A 147 -15.83 5.74 -24.16
C VAL A 147 -15.78 7.11 -23.48
N GLY A 148 -14.67 7.85 -23.64
CA GLY A 148 -14.49 9.21 -23.14
C GLY A 148 -13.40 9.30 -22.07
N THR A 149 -13.71 9.95 -20.95
CA THR A 149 -12.70 10.19 -19.89
C THR A 149 -12.32 8.89 -19.16
N PRO A 150 -11.15 8.84 -18.51
CA PRO A 150 -10.70 7.66 -17.75
C PRO A 150 -11.66 7.30 -16.62
N GLU A 151 -12.26 8.30 -15.96
CA GLU A 151 -13.25 8.12 -14.90
C GLU A 151 -14.52 7.49 -15.45
N ARG A 152 -14.98 7.95 -16.63
CA ARG A 152 -16.14 7.36 -17.30
C ARG A 152 -15.87 5.92 -17.73
N PHE A 153 -14.69 5.65 -18.30
CA PHE A 153 -14.26 4.31 -18.67
C PHE A 153 -14.25 3.37 -17.47
N PHE A 154 -13.59 3.78 -16.40
CA PHE A 154 -13.52 2.98 -15.17
C PHE A 154 -14.92 2.73 -14.59
N ARG A 155 -15.78 3.75 -14.51
CA ARG A 155 -17.16 3.63 -14.00
C ARG A 155 -17.97 2.59 -14.77
N TYR A 156 -17.91 2.59 -16.10
CA TYR A 156 -18.65 1.60 -16.90
C TYR A 156 -18.07 0.20 -16.80
N ALA A 157 -16.75 0.06 -16.84
CA ALA A 157 -16.11 -1.25 -16.70
C ALA A 157 -16.35 -1.85 -15.30
N GLU A 158 -16.31 -1.02 -14.25
CA GLU A 158 -16.60 -1.42 -12.88
C GLU A 158 -18.10 -1.74 -12.69
N ALA A 159 -18.99 -0.99 -13.34
CA ALA A 159 -20.41 -1.29 -13.39
C ALA A 159 -20.70 -2.62 -14.09
N ALA A 160 -19.99 -2.96 -15.16
CA ALA A 160 -20.07 -4.28 -15.80
C ALA A 160 -19.57 -5.39 -14.86
N TYR A 161 -18.49 -5.15 -14.13
CA TYR A 161 -17.93 -6.09 -13.14
C TYR A 161 -18.91 -6.35 -11.98
N ILE A 162 -19.42 -5.29 -11.34
CA ILE A 162 -20.37 -5.39 -10.22
C ILE A 162 -21.76 -5.87 -10.68
N GLY A 163 -22.10 -5.58 -11.93
CA GLY A 163 -23.29 -6.04 -12.63
C GLY A 163 -23.29 -7.52 -12.99
N ASP A 164 -22.26 -8.28 -12.58
CA ASP A 164 -22.11 -9.72 -12.83
C ASP A 164 -21.95 -10.05 -14.33
N LEU A 165 -21.49 -9.09 -15.13
CA LEU A 165 -21.38 -9.21 -16.59
C LEU A 165 -19.93 -9.35 -17.05
N LEU A 166 -19.00 -8.61 -16.45
CA LEU A 166 -17.57 -8.73 -16.71
C LEU A 166 -16.95 -9.69 -15.69
N GLU A 167 -16.45 -10.83 -16.16
CA GLU A 167 -15.87 -11.89 -15.31
C GLU A 167 -14.36 -11.71 -15.13
N GLU A 168 -13.64 -11.54 -16.23
CA GLU A 168 -12.17 -11.40 -16.22
C GLU A 168 -11.74 -10.43 -17.32
N VAL A 169 -10.66 -9.70 -17.06
CA VAL A 169 -9.90 -8.98 -18.07
C VAL A 169 -8.47 -9.49 -18.04
N ARG A 170 -7.97 -9.97 -19.18
CA ARG A 170 -6.56 -10.36 -19.34
C ARG A 170 -5.86 -9.31 -20.17
N ILE A 171 -4.83 -8.70 -19.63
CA ILE A 171 -4.12 -7.57 -20.25
C ILE A 171 -2.68 -8.00 -20.46
N THR A 172 -2.17 -7.75 -21.66
CA THR A 172 -0.74 -7.85 -21.96
C THR A 172 -0.21 -6.44 -22.17
N VAL A 173 0.86 -6.11 -21.45
CA VAL A 173 1.51 -4.80 -21.50
C VAL A 173 2.95 -4.93 -21.95
N LYS A 174 3.45 -3.89 -22.59
CA LYS A 174 4.85 -3.79 -22.99
C LYS A 174 5.64 -3.06 -21.91
N LYS A 175 6.66 -3.71 -21.35
CA LYS A 175 7.60 -3.08 -20.40
C LYS A 175 8.72 -2.35 -21.14
N SER A 176 9.32 -1.38 -20.46
CA SER A 176 10.46 -0.61 -20.98
C SER A 176 11.66 -1.50 -21.30
N LYS A 177 12.46 -1.11 -22.30
CA LYS A 177 13.64 -1.87 -22.74
C LYS A 177 14.56 -2.21 -21.57
N GLY A 178 14.82 -3.51 -21.37
CA GLY A 178 15.63 -4.03 -20.25
C GLY A 178 14.81 -4.66 -19.12
N HIS A 179 13.47 -4.59 -19.16
CA HIS A 179 12.57 -5.10 -18.11
C HIS A 179 11.64 -6.23 -18.58
N GLY A 180 12.06 -7.06 -19.53
CA GLY A 180 11.42 -8.36 -19.80
C GLY A 180 10.47 -8.45 -20.99
N GLY A 181 10.32 -7.38 -21.79
CA GLY A 181 9.48 -7.41 -23.00
C GLY A 181 7.98 -7.32 -22.70
N ASP A 182 7.17 -8.07 -23.44
CA ASP A 182 5.73 -8.12 -23.25
C ASP A 182 5.38 -9.05 -22.08
N VAL A 183 4.62 -8.54 -21.12
CA VAL A 183 4.27 -9.23 -19.88
C VAL A 183 2.76 -9.21 -19.66
N GLU A 184 2.22 -10.32 -19.18
CA GLU A 184 0.84 -10.38 -18.73
C GLU A 184 0.67 -9.60 -17.41
N PHE A 185 -0.54 -9.06 -17.19
CA PHE A 185 -0.91 -8.40 -15.94
C PHE A 185 -0.54 -9.20 -14.68
N LYS A 186 -0.70 -10.52 -14.73
CA LYS A 186 -0.42 -11.43 -13.60
C LYS A 186 1.08 -11.54 -13.29
N GLN A 187 1.95 -11.06 -14.17
CA GLN A 187 3.40 -11.05 -14.01
C GLN A 187 3.93 -9.72 -13.47
N LEU A 188 3.07 -8.71 -13.27
CA LEU A 188 3.43 -7.47 -12.56
C LEU A 188 3.70 -7.80 -11.09
N SER A 189 4.69 -7.12 -10.49
CA SER A 189 4.98 -7.35 -9.08
C SER A 189 3.85 -6.83 -8.19
N GLU A 190 3.66 -7.43 -7.02
CA GLU A 190 2.63 -7.03 -6.06
C GLU A 190 2.73 -5.55 -5.68
N GLY A 191 3.96 -5.02 -5.51
CA GLY A 191 4.19 -3.60 -5.25
C GLY A 191 3.76 -2.70 -6.42
N GLU A 192 4.04 -3.10 -7.66
CA GLU A 192 3.58 -2.35 -8.86
C GLU A 192 2.06 -2.31 -8.93
N LEU A 193 1.41 -3.45 -8.66
CA LEU A 193 -0.05 -3.57 -8.64
C LEU A 193 -0.66 -2.73 -7.51
N GLN A 194 -0.08 -2.76 -6.32
CA GLN A 194 -0.56 -1.98 -5.17
C GLN A 194 -0.45 -0.47 -5.45
N MET A 195 0.70 -0.02 -5.94
CA MET A 195 0.94 1.38 -6.29
C MET A 195 0.00 1.85 -7.40
N LEU A 196 -0.12 1.08 -8.49
CA LEU A 196 -1.06 1.38 -9.57
C LEU A 196 -2.50 1.46 -9.06
N THR A 197 -2.91 0.49 -8.24
CA THR A 197 -4.30 0.40 -7.78
C THR A 197 -4.64 1.55 -6.87
N VAL A 198 -3.82 1.84 -5.85
CA VAL A 198 -4.12 2.92 -4.89
C VAL A 198 -4.06 4.28 -5.58
N LEU A 199 -2.95 4.62 -6.24
CA LEU A 199 -2.77 5.91 -6.88
C LEU A 199 -3.75 6.10 -8.07
N GLY A 200 -3.96 5.05 -8.85
CA GLY A 200 -4.90 5.10 -9.97
C GLY A 200 -6.34 5.29 -9.50
N LEU A 201 -6.78 4.57 -8.46
CA LEU A 201 -8.10 4.79 -7.88
C LEU A 201 -8.25 6.17 -7.27
N MET A 202 -7.24 6.66 -6.54
CA MET A 202 -7.26 8.02 -6.00
C MET A 202 -7.42 9.04 -7.11
N ARG A 203 -6.71 8.88 -8.25
CA ARG A 203 -6.87 9.77 -9.40
C ARG A 203 -8.26 9.70 -10.03
N ILE A 204 -8.80 8.50 -10.20
CA ILE A 204 -10.08 8.23 -10.88
C ILE A 204 -11.27 8.66 -10.02
N THR A 205 -11.15 8.50 -8.71
CA THR A 205 -12.24 8.74 -7.75
C THR A 205 -12.10 10.07 -7.01
N ARG A 206 -11.11 10.89 -7.35
CA ARG A 206 -10.95 12.22 -6.75
C ARG A 206 -12.15 13.08 -7.14
N GLU A 207 -12.73 13.68 -6.12
CA GLU A 207 -13.71 14.74 -6.19
C GLU A 207 -13.37 15.74 -5.08
N ASP A 208 -14.07 16.87 -5.05
CA ASP A 208 -13.97 17.76 -3.91
C ASP A 208 -14.51 17.08 -2.64
N HIS A 209 -13.82 17.28 -1.51
CA HIS A 209 -14.23 16.79 -0.19
C HIS A 209 -14.33 15.26 -0.05
N CYS A 210 -13.29 14.54 -0.48
CA CYS A 210 -13.20 13.09 -0.29
C CYS A 210 -12.50 12.68 1.01
N LEU A 211 -12.91 11.54 1.58
CA LEU A 211 -12.19 10.86 2.64
C LEU A 211 -11.60 9.55 2.10
N PHE A 212 -10.28 9.46 2.04
CA PHE A 212 -9.55 8.26 1.66
C PHE A 212 -9.11 7.51 2.92
N LEU A 213 -9.48 6.23 3.01
CA LEU A 213 -9.06 5.32 4.08
C LEU A 213 -8.18 4.24 3.46
N LEU A 214 -6.88 4.27 3.78
CA LEU A 214 -5.88 3.35 3.24
C LEU A 214 -5.29 2.52 4.38
N ASP A 215 -5.55 1.22 4.34
CA ASP A 215 -5.01 0.28 5.32
C ASP A 215 -3.73 -0.35 4.78
N GLU A 216 -2.59 -0.03 5.40
CA GLU A 216 -1.24 -0.48 5.00
C GLU A 216 -1.00 -0.45 3.47
N PRO A 217 -1.16 0.71 2.80
CA PRO A 217 -0.96 0.78 1.36
C PRO A 217 0.51 0.58 0.95
N ASP A 218 1.41 0.41 1.92
CA ASP A 218 2.85 0.28 1.75
C ASP A 218 3.40 -1.16 1.89
N THR A 219 2.59 -2.15 2.26
CA THR A 219 3.03 -3.52 2.58
C THR A 219 3.96 -4.15 1.53
N HIS A 220 3.66 -4.03 0.24
CA HIS A 220 4.47 -4.61 -0.84
C HIS A 220 5.38 -3.60 -1.54
N LEU A 221 5.43 -2.35 -1.06
CA LEU A 221 6.25 -1.30 -1.66
C LEU A 221 7.72 -1.46 -1.26
N ASN A 222 8.61 -1.20 -2.22
CA ASN A 222 10.04 -1.13 -1.92
C ASN A 222 10.39 0.17 -1.16
N PRO A 223 11.54 0.22 -0.47
CA PRO A 223 11.94 1.38 0.33
C PRO A 223 11.96 2.72 -0.44
N ILE A 224 12.33 2.72 -1.72
CA ILE A 224 12.41 3.94 -2.53
C ILE A 224 11.00 4.47 -2.83
N TRP A 225 10.03 3.59 -3.02
CA TRP A 225 8.63 3.98 -3.22
C TRP A 225 8.00 4.48 -1.92
N LYS A 226 8.31 3.86 -0.78
CA LYS A 226 7.84 4.31 0.55
C LYS A 226 8.25 5.75 0.85
N LEU A 227 9.51 6.11 0.60
CA LEU A 227 10.02 7.47 0.88
C LEU A 227 9.31 8.58 0.08
N ARG A 228 8.89 8.29 -1.16
CA ARG A 228 8.22 9.26 -2.04
C ARG A 228 6.70 9.14 -2.05
N TYR A 229 6.14 8.24 -1.23
CA TYR A 229 4.74 7.82 -1.37
C TYR A 229 3.75 8.99 -1.19
N PHE A 230 4.01 9.87 -0.21
CA PHE A 230 3.20 11.07 0.00
C PHE A 230 3.33 12.08 -1.15
N ASP A 231 4.51 12.24 -1.73
CA ASP A 231 4.71 13.10 -2.92
C ASP A 231 3.95 12.55 -4.13
N ASP A 232 3.90 11.22 -4.29
CA ASP A 232 3.14 10.56 -5.35
C ASP A 232 1.63 10.69 -5.12
N ILE A 233 1.14 10.60 -3.88
CA ILE A 233 -0.25 10.89 -3.51
C ILE A 233 -0.60 12.35 -3.82
N GLU A 234 0.22 13.30 -3.38
CA GLU A 234 -0.01 14.72 -3.60
C GLU A 234 -0.02 15.04 -5.10
N GLY A 235 0.90 14.45 -5.86
CA GLY A 235 0.96 14.59 -7.32
C GLY A 235 -0.25 14.02 -8.05
N VAL A 236 -0.91 13.00 -7.47
CA VAL A 236 -2.14 12.41 -8.04
C VAL A 236 -3.36 13.27 -7.75
N LEU A 237 -3.46 13.80 -6.54
CA LEU A 237 -4.61 14.60 -6.12
C LEU A 237 -4.55 16.02 -6.67
N SER A 238 -3.35 16.60 -6.78
CA SER A 238 -3.15 17.95 -7.31
C SER A 238 -3.67 18.05 -8.75
N SER A 239 -4.61 18.97 -8.96
CA SER A 239 -5.00 19.46 -10.28
C SER A 239 -3.90 20.36 -10.85
N GLU A 240 -3.88 20.53 -12.18
CA GLU A 240 -3.07 21.58 -12.80
C GLU A 240 -3.38 22.92 -12.12
N LYS A 241 -2.34 23.74 -11.95
CA LYS A 241 -2.25 24.95 -11.09
C LYS A 241 -3.36 26.01 -11.25
N ASP A 242 -4.29 25.84 -12.19
CA ASP A 242 -5.34 26.80 -12.55
C ASP A 242 -6.76 26.40 -12.13
N SER A 243 -6.96 25.27 -11.45
CA SER A 243 -8.28 24.89 -10.92
C SER A 243 -8.50 25.51 -9.53
N LEU A 244 -9.35 26.54 -9.47
CA LEU A 244 -9.77 27.30 -8.27
C LEU A 244 -10.52 26.48 -7.19
N VAL A 245 -10.48 25.15 -7.24
CA VAL A 245 -11.14 24.28 -6.27
C VAL A 245 -10.09 23.39 -5.62
N GLN A 246 -9.50 23.89 -4.54
CA GLN A 246 -8.78 23.08 -3.56
C GLN A 246 -9.83 22.45 -2.65
N GLY A 247 -10.49 21.39 -3.10
CA GLY A 247 -11.31 20.58 -2.21
C GLY A 247 -10.45 20.02 -1.07
N GLU A 248 -10.88 20.22 0.18
CA GLU A 248 -10.23 19.69 1.38
C GLU A 248 -10.49 18.17 1.46
N SER A 249 -9.74 17.37 0.70
CA SER A 249 -9.76 15.92 0.84
C SER A 249 -8.87 15.48 2.01
N GLN A 250 -9.37 14.57 2.84
CA GLN A 250 -8.64 14.00 3.96
C GLN A 250 -8.20 12.57 3.62
N ILE A 251 -6.96 12.23 3.99
CA ILE A 251 -6.39 10.90 3.78
C ILE A 251 -5.98 10.36 5.15
N LEU A 252 -6.48 9.18 5.51
CA LEU A 252 -6.06 8.42 6.68
C LEU A 252 -5.32 7.16 6.21
N ILE A 253 -4.08 7.02 6.64
CA ILE A 253 -3.21 5.90 6.31
C ILE A 253 -2.80 5.20 7.61
N THR A 254 -2.95 3.88 7.66
CA THR A 254 -2.31 3.04 8.67
C THR A 254 -1.02 2.47 8.09
N THR A 255 0.01 2.32 8.91
CA THR A 255 1.26 1.70 8.50
C THR A 255 2.00 1.18 9.73
N HIS A 256 2.79 0.13 9.50
CA HIS A 256 3.78 -0.37 10.46
C HIS A 256 5.22 -0.05 10.00
N ASP A 257 5.40 0.73 8.93
CA ASP A 257 6.71 1.01 8.37
C ASP A 257 7.26 2.39 8.83
N PRO A 258 8.42 2.45 9.49
CA PRO A 258 9.03 3.71 9.91
C PRO A 258 9.35 4.66 8.75
N MET A 259 9.65 4.13 7.55
CA MET A 259 10.01 4.93 6.38
C MET A 259 8.86 5.79 5.89
N MET A 260 7.61 5.34 6.06
CA MET A 260 6.42 6.13 5.74
C MET A 260 6.25 7.30 6.70
N VAL A 261 6.57 7.11 7.98
CA VAL A 261 6.38 8.15 9.00
C VAL A 261 7.50 9.20 8.96
N GLY A 262 8.68 8.84 8.48
CA GLY A 262 9.89 9.67 8.56
C GLY A 262 9.90 10.98 7.78
N SER A 263 8.91 11.24 6.91
CA SER A 263 8.73 12.53 6.22
C SER A 263 7.63 13.40 6.83
N LEU A 264 6.88 12.88 7.80
CA LEU A 264 5.71 13.53 8.37
C LEU A 264 6.05 14.39 9.58
N LYS A 265 5.24 15.43 9.80
CA LYS A 265 5.25 16.23 11.04
C LYS A 265 4.45 15.52 12.13
N ARG A 266 4.73 15.80 13.40
CA ARG A 266 4.02 15.20 14.53
C ARG A 266 2.51 15.41 14.50
N GLU A 267 2.03 16.53 13.95
CA GLU A 267 0.60 16.82 13.82
C GLU A 267 -0.11 15.92 12.78
N GLN A 268 0.65 15.26 11.92
CA GLN A 268 0.17 14.36 10.87
C GLN A 268 0.26 12.89 11.29
N VAL A 269 0.75 12.60 12.50
CA VAL A 269 1.02 11.25 12.97
C VAL A 269 0.23 10.99 14.25
N HIS A 270 -0.46 9.86 14.28
CA HIS A 270 -1.18 9.37 15.44
C HIS A 270 -0.70 7.97 15.79
N ILE A 271 -0.30 7.78 17.04
CA ILE A 271 0.15 6.50 17.59
C ILE A 271 -1.06 5.86 18.27
N LEU A 272 -1.38 4.63 17.86
CA LEU A 272 -2.40 3.83 18.53
C LEU A 272 -1.74 2.91 19.56
N ARG A 273 -2.02 3.13 20.85
CA ARG A 273 -1.54 2.26 21.94
C ARG A 273 -2.69 1.50 22.58
N LYS A 274 -2.42 0.25 22.98
CA LYS A 274 -3.37 -0.54 23.75
C LYS A 274 -3.11 -0.35 25.24
N HIS A 275 -4.11 0.12 25.97
CA HIS A 275 -4.10 0.27 27.42
C HIS A 275 -5.24 -0.55 28.04
N GLY A 276 -4.91 -1.77 28.50
CA GLY A 276 -5.90 -2.75 28.93
C GLY A 276 -6.82 -3.16 27.78
N ASP A 277 -8.13 -2.94 27.94
CA ASP A 277 -9.15 -3.22 26.92
C ASP A 277 -9.48 -2.01 26.03
N CYS A 278 -8.80 -0.87 26.22
CA CYS A 278 -9.03 0.35 25.45
C CYS A 278 -7.84 0.67 24.53
N SER A 279 -8.12 1.34 23.41
CA SER A 279 -7.09 1.95 22.57
C SER A 279 -7.03 3.45 22.84
N ILE A 280 -5.83 3.97 23.04
CA ILE A 280 -5.53 5.39 23.24
C ILE A 280 -4.85 5.90 21.97
N VAL A 281 -5.19 7.12 21.57
CA VAL A 281 -4.58 7.83 20.45
C VAL A 281 -3.67 8.90 21.02
N GLU A 282 -2.39 8.85 20.67
CA GLU A 282 -1.38 9.82 21.09
C GLU A 282 -0.76 10.48 19.86
N SER A 283 -0.22 11.67 20.04
CA SER A 283 0.62 12.33 19.02
C SER A 283 2.07 12.29 19.48
N PRO A 284 3.02 12.17 18.54
CA PRO A 284 4.44 12.22 18.90
C PRO A 284 4.81 13.57 19.52
N ASP A 285 5.71 13.55 20.50
CA ASP A 285 6.24 14.75 21.14
C ASP A 285 7.07 15.59 20.16
N VAL A 286 7.82 14.90 19.30
CA VAL A 286 8.81 15.44 18.37
C VAL A 286 8.46 15.10 16.93
N HIS A 287 8.86 15.96 15.98
CA HIS A 287 8.64 15.71 14.56
C HIS A 287 9.42 14.47 14.10
N PRO A 288 8.74 13.46 13.52
CA PRO A 288 9.42 12.31 12.89
C PRO A 288 10.33 12.72 11.72
N GLN A 289 9.93 13.80 11.03
CA GLN A 289 10.68 14.41 9.95
C GLN A 289 12.15 14.65 10.31
N GLY A 290 13.06 13.97 9.60
CA GLY A 290 14.51 14.16 9.74
C GLY A 290 15.20 13.30 10.81
N MET A 291 14.47 12.47 11.55
CA MET A 291 15.06 11.58 12.59
C MET A 291 15.94 10.46 12.02
N GLY A 292 15.74 10.10 10.74
CA GLY A 292 16.31 8.90 10.15
C GLY A 292 15.68 7.60 10.70
N VAL A 293 15.83 6.50 9.97
CA VAL A 293 15.14 5.23 10.29
C VAL A 293 15.51 4.71 11.68
N THR A 294 16.79 4.79 12.07
CA THR A 294 17.25 4.36 13.40
C THR A 294 16.65 5.21 14.51
N GLY A 295 16.54 6.52 14.32
CA GLY A 295 15.92 7.43 15.28
C GLY A 295 14.43 7.11 15.46
N LEU A 296 13.71 6.91 14.36
CA LEU A 296 12.29 6.53 14.39
C LEU A 296 12.07 5.22 15.14
N LEU A 297 12.85 4.18 14.81
CA LEU A 297 12.74 2.87 15.44
C LEU A 297 12.98 2.92 16.95
N LYS A 298 13.92 3.76 17.42
CA LYS A 298 14.23 3.92 18.84
C LYS A 298 13.33 4.90 19.58
N SER A 299 12.70 5.82 18.86
CA SER A 299 11.76 6.80 19.42
C SER A 299 10.50 6.12 19.97
N GLU A 300 9.66 6.89 20.67
CA GLU A 300 8.36 6.46 21.17
C GLU A 300 7.41 5.89 20.10
N LEU A 301 7.64 6.18 18.81
CA LEU A 301 6.84 5.68 17.69
C LEU A 301 6.87 4.16 17.61
N PHE A 302 8.04 3.55 17.83
CA PHE A 302 8.27 2.11 17.68
C PHE A 302 8.87 1.46 18.93
N GLY A 303 9.58 2.24 19.76
CA GLY A 303 10.03 1.83 21.08
C GLY A 303 11.18 0.82 21.12
N LEU A 304 11.91 0.60 20.02
CA LEU A 304 13.00 -0.38 20.01
C LEU A 304 14.17 0.08 20.91
N SER A 305 14.68 -0.81 21.75
CA SER A 305 15.89 -0.56 22.53
C SER A 305 17.13 -0.44 21.63
N SER A 306 17.15 -1.20 20.54
CA SER A 306 18.26 -1.32 19.61
C SER A 306 17.75 -1.62 18.20
N THR A 307 18.50 -1.18 17.20
CA THR A 307 18.28 -1.56 15.79
C THR A 307 19.22 -2.67 15.33
N LEU A 308 20.01 -3.22 16.25
CA LEU A 308 20.89 -4.36 16.00
C LEU A 308 20.09 -5.65 16.09
N ASP A 309 20.59 -6.70 15.46
CA ASP A 309 20.04 -8.02 15.66
C ASP A 309 20.27 -8.51 17.10
N ILE A 310 19.41 -9.42 17.54
CA ILE A 310 19.35 -9.91 18.92
C ILE A 310 20.69 -10.54 19.36
N GLU A 311 21.41 -11.20 18.45
CA GLU A 311 22.65 -11.90 18.80
C GLU A 311 23.81 -10.92 18.95
N THR A 312 23.93 -9.94 18.04
CA THR A 312 24.91 -8.85 18.17
C THR A 312 24.66 -8.03 19.44
N GLU A 313 23.39 -7.70 19.74
CA GLU A 313 23.02 -7.00 20.96
C GLU A 313 23.38 -7.80 22.22
N ARG A 314 23.09 -9.11 22.25
CA ARG A 314 23.47 -10.00 23.35
C ARG A 314 24.99 -10.03 23.56
N ARG A 315 25.77 -10.14 22.48
CA ARG A 315 27.24 -10.14 22.54
C ARG A 315 27.77 -8.82 23.06
N LEU A 316 27.22 -7.70 22.60
CA LEU A 316 27.57 -6.36 23.09
C LEU A 316 27.32 -6.23 24.58
N PHE A 317 26.13 -6.64 25.04
CA PHE A 317 25.81 -6.62 26.46
C PHE A 317 26.74 -7.51 27.28
N ARG A 318 26.99 -8.75 26.83
CA ARG A 318 27.87 -9.68 27.54
C ARG A 318 29.30 -9.14 27.62
N ARG A 319 29.82 -8.57 26.52
CA ARG A 319 31.12 -7.90 26.50
C ARG A 319 31.16 -6.75 27.52
N ASN A 320 30.14 -5.89 27.53
CA ASN A 320 30.09 -4.75 28.45
C ASN A 320 29.98 -5.20 29.92
N GLU A 321 29.24 -6.27 30.21
CA GLU A 321 29.20 -6.87 31.56
C GLU A 321 30.56 -7.40 32.00
N LEU A 322 31.23 -8.16 31.13
CA LEU A 322 32.56 -8.70 31.40
C LEU A 322 33.59 -7.58 31.57
N PHE A 323 33.49 -6.51 30.77
CA PHE A 323 34.37 -5.36 30.87
C PHE A 323 34.31 -4.71 32.26
N VAL A 324 33.10 -4.54 32.78
CA VAL A 324 32.80 -3.87 34.05
C VAL A 324 32.97 -4.77 35.28
N LYS A 325 32.88 -6.09 35.11
CA LYS A 325 33.00 -7.07 36.21
C LYS A 325 34.35 -6.91 36.92
N SER A 326 34.33 -6.84 38.24
CA SER A 326 35.54 -6.82 39.07
C SER A 326 35.28 -7.56 40.40
N PRO A 327 36.08 -8.58 40.76
CA PRO A 327 37.20 -9.16 40.01
C PRO A 327 36.74 -10.05 38.84
N ARG A 328 37.59 -10.19 37.80
CA ARG A 328 37.38 -11.10 36.65
C ARG A 328 38.16 -12.39 36.83
N THR A 329 37.62 -13.51 36.35
CA THR A 329 38.35 -14.79 36.25
C THR A 329 39.12 -14.86 34.93
N ALA A 330 40.05 -15.82 34.83
CA ALA A 330 40.76 -16.08 33.56
C ALA A 330 39.81 -16.44 32.41
N ASP A 331 38.71 -17.14 32.71
CA ASP A 331 37.67 -17.48 31.73
C ASP A 331 36.90 -16.22 31.28
N ASP A 332 36.60 -15.29 32.20
CA ASP A 332 35.97 -14.01 31.88
C ASP A 332 36.86 -13.18 30.93
N ASP A 333 38.17 -13.14 31.17
CA ASP A 333 39.13 -12.40 30.32
C ASP A 333 39.27 -13.04 28.93
N ALA A 334 39.23 -14.37 28.85
CA ALA A 334 39.23 -15.11 27.59
C ALA A 334 37.93 -14.86 26.79
N GLU A 335 36.77 -14.90 27.46
CA GLU A 335 35.47 -14.59 26.85
C GLU A 335 35.41 -13.14 26.37
N LEU A 336 35.89 -12.19 27.19
CA LEU A 336 35.94 -10.76 26.84
C LEU A 336 36.81 -10.52 25.61
N SER A 337 37.98 -11.15 25.54
CA SER A 337 38.90 -11.02 24.41
C SER A 337 38.28 -11.57 23.13
N ARG A 338 37.62 -12.73 23.20
CA ARG A 338 36.91 -13.34 22.07
C ARG A 338 35.77 -12.43 21.58
N LEU A 339 34.88 -12.01 22.48
CA LEU A 339 33.74 -11.15 22.13
C LEU A 339 34.20 -9.80 21.57
N SER A 340 35.29 -9.24 22.11
CA SER A 340 35.84 -7.98 21.60
C SER A 340 36.39 -8.12 20.18
N ALA A 341 37.04 -9.24 19.86
CA ALA A 341 37.50 -9.51 18.50
C ALA A 341 36.32 -9.71 17.53
N GLU A 342 35.34 -10.53 17.90
CA GLU A 342 34.14 -10.76 17.07
C GLU A 342 33.34 -9.48 16.80
N LEU A 343 33.23 -8.60 17.80
CA LEU A 343 32.49 -7.34 17.67
C LEU A 343 33.29 -6.25 16.94
N ALA A 344 34.62 -6.30 16.97
CA ALA A 344 35.47 -5.37 16.24
C ALA A 344 35.28 -5.49 14.72
N ASP A 345 35.13 -6.73 14.21
CA ASP A 345 34.84 -6.99 12.79
C ASP A 345 33.48 -6.40 12.35
N LEU A 346 32.54 -6.27 13.28
CA LEU A 346 31.23 -5.65 13.06
C LEU A 346 31.24 -4.12 13.26
N GLY A 347 32.40 -3.52 13.49
CA GLY A 347 32.57 -2.07 13.68
C GLY A 347 32.37 -1.58 15.12
N PHE A 348 32.14 -2.48 16.08
CA PHE A 348 32.03 -2.12 17.50
C PHE A 348 33.38 -2.20 18.19
N SER A 349 34.20 -1.17 17.96
CA SER A 349 35.53 -1.06 18.56
C SER A 349 35.47 -0.97 20.10
N THR A 350 36.51 -1.48 20.76
CA THR A 350 36.73 -1.29 22.20
C THR A 350 37.33 0.08 22.54
N ALA A 351 37.64 0.90 21.53
CA ALA A 351 38.22 2.23 21.70
C ALA A 351 37.34 3.17 22.54
N ASP A 352 36.02 3.00 22.51
CA ASP A 352 35.06 3.82 23.25
C ASP A 352 35.27 3.73 24.77
N PHE A 353 35.78 2.60 25.29
CA PHE A 353 36.06 2.40 26.71
C PHE A 353 37.41 2.96 27.19
N ARG A 354 38.15 3.66 26.31
CA ARG A 354 39.36 4.39 26.73
C ARG A 354 39.02 5.67 27.50
N ASP A 355 37.79 6.14 27.33
CA ASP A 355 37.20 7.23 28.10
C ASP A 355 36.73 6.69 29.47
N PRO A 356 37.32 7.16 30.60
CA PRO A 356 36.93 6.73 31.94
C PRO A 356 35.46 7.01 32.28
N ASP A 357 34.89 8.10 31.78
CA ASP A 357 33.52 8.52 32.06
C ASP A 357 32.52 7.67 31.32
N TYR A 358 32.81 7.38 30.04
CA TYR A 358 32.01 6.42 29.27
C TYR A 358 32.04 5.03 29.90
N ALA A 359 33.21 4.57 30.37
CA ALA A 359 33.32 3.29 31.08
C ALA A 359 32.51 3.28 32.40
N LEU A 360 32.54 4.37 33.16
CA LEU A 360 31.78 4.52 34.40
C LEU A 360 30.26 4.60 34.14
N PHE A 361 29.84 5.31 33.09
CA PHE A 361 28.46 5.37 32.63
C PHE A 361 27.94 3.98 32.26
N VAL A 362 28.66 3.25 31.39
CA VAL A 362 28.28 1.88 31.01
C VAL A 362 28.21 0.97 32.24
N ARG A 363 29.14 1.13 33.20
CA ARG A 363 29.13 0.37 34.45
C ARG A 363 27.89 0.62 35.30
N LYS A 364 27.54 1.89 35.54
CA LYS A 364 26.36 2.26 36.34
C LYS A 364 25.08 1.82 35.60
N MET A 365 25.01 2.05 34.29
CA MET A 365 23.86 1.68 33.47
C MET A 365 23.63 0.16 33.38
N ALA A 366 24.71 -0.64 33.31
CA ALA A 366 24.62 -2.09 33.24
C ALA A 366 23.96 -2.73 34.49
N GLN A 367 23.95 -2.03 35.63
CA GLN A 367 23.27 -2.49 36.85
C GLN A 367 21.74 -2.44 36.73
N HIS A 368 21.21 -1.57 35.85
CA HIS A 368 19.77 -1.41 35.62
C HIS A 368 19.24 -2.43 34.60
N ARG A 369 19.06 -3.69 35.04
CA ARG A 369 18.58 -4.79 34.19
C ARG A 369 17.16 -4.61 33.65
N LYS A 370 16.37 -3.69 34.22
CA LYS A 370 14.95 -3.45 33.87
C LYS A 370 14.73 -3.03 32.41
N PHE A 371 15.75 -2.43 31.78
CA PHE A 371 15.67 -1.95 30.39
C PHE A 371 16.17 -2.97 29.36
N ARG A 372 16.53 -4.19 29.78
CA ARG A 372 17.09 -5.22 28.90
C ARG A 372 16.00 -6.03 28.21
N LYS A 373 15.18 -5.35 27.43
CA LYS A 373 14.13 -5.95 26.62
C LYS A 373 14.04 -5.27 25.26
N PRO A 374 13.59 -5.96 24.20
CA PRO A 374 13.65 -5.44 22.83
C PRO A 374 12.80 -4.17 22.60
N VAL A 375 11.70 -4.03 23.34
CA VAL A 375 10.77 -2.90 23.21
C VAL A 375 10.51 -2.30 24.58
N LEU A 376 10.68 -0.99 24.70
CA LEU A 376 10.41 -0.21 25.90
C LEU A 376 9.09 0.53 25.76
N THR A 377 8.32 0.61 26.85
CA THR A 377 7.16 1.50 26.92
C THR A 377 7.61 2.95 27.08
N PRO A 378 6.77 3.95 26.74
CA PRO A 378 7.13 5.36 26.95
C PRO A 378 7.55 5.68 28.39
N GLU A 379 6.86 5.10 29.37
CA GLU A 379 7.21 5.27 30.80
C GLU A 379 8.60 4.70 31.12
N GLU A 380 8.95 3.56 30.51
CA GLU A 380 10.27 2.95 30.70
C GLU A 380 11.37 3.71 29.96
N GLN A 381 11.09 4.27 28.77
CA GLN A 381 12.03 5.15 28.07
C GLN A 381 12.30 6.41 28.89
N ALA A 382 11.25 7.08 29.38
CA ALA A 382 11.40 8.26 30.23
C ALA A 382 12.16 7.96 31.52
N GLU A 383 11.90 6.80 32.14
CA GLU A 383 12.63 6.35 33.32
C GLU A 383 14.09 5.98 33.01
N GLN A 384 14.38 5.45 31.81
CA GLN A 384 15.73 5.18 31.35
C GLN A 384 16.52 6.48 31.18
N ASP A 385 15.92 7.47 30.53
CA ASP A 385 16.53 8.78 30.29
C ASP A 385 16.78 9.53 31.60
N ARG A 386 15.84 9.44 32.56
CA ARG A 386 16.01 10.00 33.91
C ARG A 386 17.20 9.38 34.64
N ILE A 387 17.29 8.05 34.66
CA ILE A 387 18.43 7.33 35.28
C ILE A 387 19.74 7.68 34.59
N ALA A 388 19.75 7.73 33.25
CA ALA A 388 20.93 8.13 32.51
C ALA A 388 21.38 9.55 32.88
N GLY A 389 20.46 10.51 33.00
CA GLY A 389 20.75 11.87 33.44
C GLY A 389 21.25 11.96 34.88
N GLU A 390 20.71 11.16 35.80
CA GLU A 390 21.19 11.05 37.19
C GLU A 390 22.63 10.50 37.23
N ILE A 391 22.93 9.45 36.47
CA ILE A 391 24.28 8.86 36.35
C ILE A 391 25.25 9.89 35.77
N ILE A 392 24.90 10.58 34.68
CA ILE A 392 25.76 11.61 34.06
C ILE A 392 26.03 12.74 35.05
N SER A 393 25.00 13.22 35.76
CA SER A 393 25.15 14.28 36.76
C SER A 393 26.02 13.89 37.94
N GLU A 394 26.06 12.60 38.30
CA GLU A 394 26.93 12.07 39.34
C GLU A 394 28.38 12.02 38.87
N ILE A 395 28.62 11.54 37.64
CA ILE A 395 29.95 11.49 37.02
C ILE A 395 30.56 12.89 36.93
N LEU A 396 29.82 13.87 36.41
CA LEU A 396 30.29 15.26 36.27
C LEU A 396 30.59 15.93 37.62
N ARG A 397 29.85 15.57 38.69
CA ARG A 397 30.11 16.10 40.05
C ARG A 397 31.36 15.50 40.70
N GLU A 398 31.71 14.28 40.36
CA GLU A 398 32.96 13.65 40.81
C GLU A 398 34.17 14.32 40.13
N GLU A 399 34.02 14.84 38.91
CA GLU A 399 35.07 15.64 38.23
C GLU A 399 35.21 17.07 38.77
N ASP A 400 34.10 17.79 39.01
CA ASP A 400 34.12 19.17 39.55
C ASP A 400 34.60 19.25 41.02
N GLY A 401 34.70 18.09 41.69
CA GLY A 401 35.11 17.94 43.08
C GLY A 401 36.59 17.64 43.31
N GLU A 402 37.40 17.54 42.26
CA GLU A 402 38.87 17.38 42.31
C GLU A 402 39.65 18.70 42.16
#